data_AF-A0A356B520-F1
#
_entry.id   AF-A0A356B520-F1
#
_cell.length_a   1.000
_cell.length_b   1.000
_cell.length_c   1.000
_cell.angle_alpha   90.00
_cell.angle_beta   90.00
_cell.angle_gamma   90.00
#
_symmetry.space_group_name_H-M   'P 1'
#
loop_
_entity.id
_entity.type
_entity.pdbx_description
1 polymer ?
#
loop_
_entity_poly.entity_id
_entity_poly.type
_entity_poly.pdbx_seq_one_letter_code
_entity_poly.pdbx_strand_id
1 'polypeptide(L)'
;MNTIYNFEAVQPPALSEKMLQIELKRRKTQRQTTLVAIAGVITQLCMLLISILLLPVNITLAIIGFAYVCVSLSGSSVIMIVFTQKRRSFV
;
A
#
# COMPACT_ATOMS: atom_id res chain seq x y z
N MET A 1 -14.83 -28.28 -25.37
CA MET A 1 -14.37 -26.89 -25.55
C MET A 1 -12.90 -26.95 -25.93
N ASN A 2 -12.59 -26.84 -27.23
CA ASN A 2 -11.24 -27.08 -27.75
C ASN A 2 -10.51 -25.73 -27.85
N THR A 3 -9.73 -25.36 -26.82
CA THR A 3 -8.87 -24.18 -26.87
C THR A 3 -7.65 -24.49 -27.72
N ILE A 4 -7.65 -23.98 -28.97
CA ILE A 4 -6.51 -24.06 -29.89
C ILE A 4 -5.47 -23.05 -29.42
N TYR A 5 -4.65 -23.42 -28.45
CA TYR A 5 -3.44 -22.65 -28.13
C TYR A 5 -2.35 -23.04 -29.13
N ASN A 6 -2.05 -22.14 -30.06
CA ASN A 6 -0.95 -22.30 -31.01
C ASN A 6 0.37 -21.89 -30.35
N PHE A 7 1.00 -22.83 -29.65
CA PHE A 7 2.30 -22.63 -29.00
C PHE A 7 3.47 -22.52 -29.98
N GLU A 8 3.27 -22.83 -31.26
CA GLU A 8 4.31 -22.77 -32.29
C GLU A 8 4.35 -21.42 -33.02
N ALA A 9 3.27 -20.64 -32.95
CA ALA A 9 3.19 -19.32 -33.59
C ALA A 9 4.08 -18.25 -32.92
N VAL A 10 4.44 -18.45 -31.65
CA VAL A 10 5.22 -17.47 -30.87
C VAL A 10 6.22 -18.22 -30.01
N GLN A 11 7.52 -18.00 -30.26
CA GLN A 11 8.55 -18.49 -29.34
C GLN A 11 8.37 -17.81 -27.97
N PRO A 12 8.21 -18.58 -26.88
CA PRO A 12 8.08 -18.00 -25.57
C PRO A 12 9.35 -17.20 -25.25
N PRO A 13 9.23 -16.01 -24.64
CA PRO A 13 10.40 -15.24 -24.22
C PRO A 13 11.27 -16.10 -23.32
N ALA A 14 12.59 -16.05 -23.52
CA ALA A 14 13.53 -16.88 -22.77
C ALA A 14 13.39 -16.65 -21.26
N LEU A 15 12.71 -17.58 -20.58
CA LEU A 15 12.44 -17.49 -19.16
C LEU A 15 13.71 -17.88 -18.39
N SER A 16 14.50 -16.89 -18.00
CA SER A 16 15.66 -17.13 -17.14
C SER A 16 15.25 -17.24 -15.67
N GLU A 17 15.99 -18.03 -14.89
CA GLU A 17 15.83 -18.09 -13.43
C GLU A 17 15.92 -16.69 -12.79
N LYS A 18 16.77 -15.81 -13.35
CA LYS A 18 16.89 -14.42 -12.93
C LYS A 18 15.57 -13.66 -13.07
N MET A 19 14.83 -13.85 -14.17
CA MET A 19 13.51 -13.20 -14.36
C MET A 19 12.48 -13.69 -13.33
N LEU A 20 12.48 -14.99 -13.02
CA LEU A 20 11.63 -15.58 -11.97
C LEU A 20 11.96 -15.01 -10.59
N GLN A 21 13.24 -14.89 -10.24
CA GLN A 21 13.66 -14.31 -8.97
C GLN A 21 13.30 -12.83 -8.83
N ILE A 22 13.41 -12.05 -9.92
CA ILE A 22 13.00 -10.64 -9.95
C ILE A 22 11.49 -10.51 -9.70
N GLU A 23 10.67 -11.33 -10.37
CA GLU A 23 9.22 -11.28 -10.20
C GLU A 23 8.79 -11.77 -8.81
N LEU A 24 9.44 -12.79 -8.25
CA LEU A 24 9.20 -13.23 -6.86
C LEU A 24 9.55 -12.13 -5.86
N LYS A 25 10.69 -11.45 -6.03
CA LYS A 25 11.05 -10.29 -5.19
C LYS A 25 10.02 -9.18 -5.32
N ARG A 26 9.58 -8.86 -6.55
CA ARG A 26 8.53 -7.86 -6.81
C ARG A 26 7.24 -8.19 -6.06
N ARG A 27 6.76 -9.43 -6.13
CA ARG A 27 5.55 -9.88 -5.43
C ARG A 27 5.71 -9.85 -3.92
N LYS A 28 6.87 -10.25 -3.40
CA LYS A 28 7.16 -10.19 -1.95
C LYS A 28 7.14 -8.75 -1.46
N THR A 29 7.80 -7.83 -2.16
CA THR A 29 7.79 -6.41 -1.82
C THR A 29 6.38 -5.84 -1.89
N GLN A 30 5.59 -6.17 -2.92
CA GLN A 30 4.20 -5.73 -3.01
C GLN A 30 3.37 -6.19 -1.80
N ARG A 31 3.46 -7.47 -1.41
CA ARG A 31 2.75 -8.00 -0.23
C ARG A 31 3.17 -7.32 1.07
N GLN A 32 4.46 -7.07 1.25
CA GLN A 32 4.97 -6.36 2.42
C GLN A 32 4.45 -4.92 2.45
N THR A 33 4.47 -4.21 1.33
CA THR A 33 3.95 -2.84 1.25
C THR A 33 2.45 -2.79 1.52
N THR A 34 1.66 -3.77 1.05
CA THR A 34 0.22 -3.83 1.35
C THR A 34 -0.04 -4.10 2.83
N LEU A 35 0.74 -4.96 3.48
CA LEU A 35 0.62 -5.22 4.91
C LEU A 35 0.93 -3.98 5.74
N VAL A 36 2.00 -3.26 5.40
CA VAL A 36 2.36 -1.99 6.07
C VAL A 36 1.28 -0.93 5.87
N ALA A 37 0.72 -0.82 4.67
CA ALA A 37 -0.38 0.11 4.40
C ALA A 37 -1.62 -0.21 5.26
N ILE A 38 -2.00 -1.49 5.34
CA ILE A 38 -3.13 -1.92 6.18
C ILE A 38 -2.85 -1.62 7.65
N ALA A 39 -1.66 -1.94 8.15
CA ALA A 39 -1.26 -1.66 9.53
C ALA A 39 -1.32 -0.16 9.84
N GLY A 40 -0.88 0.70 8.91
CA GLY A 40 -1.00 2.15 9.02
C GLY A 40 -2.45 2.61 9.16
N VAL A 41 -3.35 2.13 8.31
CA VAL A 41 -4.78 2.46 8.36
C VAL A 41 -5.42 2.03 9.68
N ILE A 42 -5.12 0.82 10.15
CA ILE A 42 -5.62 0.32 11.45
C ILE A 42 -5.13 1.21 12.59
N THR A 43 -3.84 1.58 12.57
CA THR A 43 -3.26 2.46 13.60
C THR A 43 -3.92 3.83 13.61
N GLN A 44 -4.18 4.40 12.43
CA GLN A 44 -4.88 5.68 12.28
C GLN A 44 -6.30 5.62 12.88
N LEU A 45 -7.01 4.52 12.61
CA LEU A 45 -8.36 4.29 13.12
C LEU A 45 -8.37 4.15 14.64
N CYS A 46 -7.44 3.38 15.21
CA CYS A 46 -7.28 3.25 16.66
C CYS A 46 -7.04 4.62 17.31
N MET A 47 -6.17 5.44 16.72
CA MET A 47 -5.84 6.76 17.26
C MET A 47 -7.01 7.74 17.20
N LEU A 48 -7.82 7.67 16.14
CA LEU A 48 -9.07 8.42 16.03
C LEU A 48 -10.08 7.99 17.11
N LEU A 49 -10.26 6.68 17.31
CA LEU A 49 -11.15 6.14 18.35
C LEU A 49 -10.71 6.57 19.75
N ILE A 50 -9.39 6.51 20.04
CA ILE A 50 -8.83 6.99 21.32
C ILE A 50 -9.14 8.48 21.51
N SER A 51 -8.96 9.30 20.48
CA SER A 51 -9.23 10.74 20.54
C SER A 51 -10.71 11.03 20.86
N ILE A 52 -11.62 10.26 20.25
CA ILE A 52 -13.06 10.36 20.54
C ILE A 52 -13.37 9.93 21.97
N LEU A 53 -12.77 8.82 22.43
CA LEU A 53 -12.95 8.32 23.79
C LEU A 53 -12.44 9.29 24.85
N LEU A 54 -11.42 10.09 24.54
CA LEU A 54 -10.86 11.11 25.44
C LEU A 54 -11.69 12.39 25.52
N LEU A 55 -12.61 12.62 24.58
CA LEU A 55 -13.44 13.84 24.52
C LEU A 55 -14.16 14.17 25.84
N PRO A 56 -14.80 13.20 26.55
CA PRO A 56 -15.44 13.48 27.84
C PRO A 56 -14.47 13.62 29.02
N VAL A 57 -13.22 13.13 28.90
CA VAL A 57 -12.25 13.13 30.01
C VAL A 57 -11.35 14.36 29.97
N ASN A 58 -10.79 14.67 28.80
CA ASN A 58 -9.91 15.81 28.62
C ASN A 58 -9.93 16.29 27.16
N ILE A 59 -10.67 17.37 26.92
CA ILE A 59 -10.88 17.98 25.60
C ILE A 59 -9.56 18.38 24.93
N THR A 60 -8.59 18.88 25.70
CA THR A 60 -7.30 19.34 25.16
C THR A 60 -6.53 18.20 24.50
N LEU A 61 -6.47 17.04 25.16
CA LEU A 61 -5.82 15.84 24.61
C LEU A 61 -6.58 15.28 23.40
N ALA A 62 -7.92 15.33 23.42
CA ALA A 62 -8.74 14.91 22.29
C ALA A 62 -8.48 15.77 21.04
N ILE A 63 -8.37 17.10 21.20
CA ILE A 63 -8.07 18.02 20.09
C ILE A 63 -6.67 17.75 19.51
N ILE A 64 -5.66 17.56 20.38
CA ILE A 64 -4.30 17.25 19.93
C ILE A 64 -4.26 15.92 19.16
N GLY A 65 -4.95 14.89 19.67
CA GLY A 65 -5.07 13.60 18.99
C GLY A 65 -5.75 13.71 17.62
N PHE A 66 -6.83 14.49 17.54
CA PHE A 66 -7.54 14.72 16.28
C PHE A 66 -6.66 15.48 15.28
N ALA A 67 -5.96 16.52 15.72
CA ALA A 67 -5.02 17.27 14.89
C ALA A 67 -3.89 16.38 14.35
N TYR A 68 -3.34 15.50 15.19
CA TYR A 68 -2.33 14.52 14.78
C TYR A 68 -2.86 13.59 13.68
N VAL A 69 -4.09 13.07 13.84
CA VAL A 69 -4.72 12.20 12.84
C VAL A 69 -4.87 12.93 11.51
N CYS A 70 -5.28 14.20 11.51
CA CYS A 70 -5.37 15.02 10.29
C CYS A 70 -4.02 15.21 9.60
N VAL A 71 -2.96 15.52 10.35
CA VAL A 71 -1.60 15.68 9.81
C VAL A 71 -1.06 14.37 9.27
N SER A 72 -1.28 13.26 9.97
CA SER A 72 -0.87 11.93 9.50
C SER A 72 -1.61 11.53 8.22
N LEU A 73 -2.90 11.87 8.10
CA LEU A 73 -3.71 11.59 6.89
C LEU A 73 -3.22 12.38 5.67
N SER A 74 -2.92 13.66 5.86
CA SER A 74 -2.38 14.50 4.77
C SER A 74 -0.99 14.01 4.34
N GLY A 75 -0.10 13.71 5.29
CA GLY A 75 1.22 13.13 5.02
C GLY A 75 1.15 11.80 4.25
N SER A 76 0.28 10.89 4.69
CA SER A 76 0.07 9.60 4.03
C SER A 76 -0.45 9.76 2.59
N SER A 77 -1.33 10.73 2.36
CA SER A 77 -1.89 11.02 1.03
C SER A 77 -0.81 11.52 0.07
N VAL A 78 0.07 12.41 0.52
CA VAL A 78 1.21 12.91 -0.28
C VAL A 78 2.15 11.77 -0.67
N ILE A 79 2.48 10.89 0.27
CA ILE A 79 3.34 9.73 0.00
C ILE A 79 2.69 8.81 -1.04
N MET A 80 1.38 8.58 -0.95
CA MET A 80 0.65 7.76 -1.91
C MET A 80 0.66 8.36 -3.33
N ILE A 81 0.49 9.68 -3.47
CA ILE A 81 0.57 10.39 -4.75
C ILE A 81 1.98 10.25 -5.35
N VAL A 82 3.04 10.47 -4.57
CA VAL A 82 4.42 10.33 -5.04
C VAL A 82 4.71 8.89 -5.48
N PHE A 83 4.23 7.90 -4.73
CA PHE A 83 4.45 6.49 -5.05
C PHE A 83 3.72 6.04 -6.33
N THR A 84 2.49 6.51 -6.51
CA THR A 84 1.69 6.23 -7.71
C THR A 84 2.26 6.93 -8.95
N GLN A 85 2.71 8.18 -8.81
CA GLN A 85 3.35 8.93 -9.89
C GLN A 85 4.69 8.31 -10.29
N LYS A 86 5.52 7.90 -9.33
CA LYS A 86 6.77 7.19 -9.59
C LYS A 86 6.52 5.87 -10.32
N ARG A 87 5.49 5.09 -9.93
CA ARG A 87 5.10 3.89 -10.67
C ARG A 87 4.71 4.18 -12.12
N ARG A 88 3.99 5.28 -12.38
CA ARG A 88 3.53 5.66 -13.72
C ARG A 88 4.68 6.10 -14.65
N SER A 89 5.80 6.57 -14.09
CA SER A 89 7.01 6.92 -14.85
C SER A 89 7.87 5.71 -15.24
N PHE A 90 7.64 4.54 -14.63
CA PHE A 90 8.37 3.29 -14.92
C PHE A 90 7.56 2.29 -15.76
N VAL A 91 6.31 2.62 -16.11
CA VAL A 91 5.43 1.87 -17.02
C VAL A 91 5.38 2.61 -18.33
#